data_AF-A0AA37WI83-F1
#
_entry.id   AF-A0AA37WI83-F1
#
_cell.length_a   1.000
_cell.length_b   1.000
_cell.length_c   1.000
_cell.angle_alpha   90.00
_cell.angle_beta   90.00
_cell.angle_gamma   90.00
#
_symmetry.space_group_name_H-M   'P 1'
#
loop_
_entity.id
_entity.type
_entity.pdbx_description
1 polymer ?
#
loop_
_entity_poly.entity_id
_entity_poly.type
_entity_poly.pdbx_seq_one_letter_code
_entity_poly.pdbx_strand_id
1 'polypeptide(L)'
;MINNSKFSLILLLTLLAALIGVSSCSQLKRPPVPPIIPHYVISNVNVIDVINERVDAAQYVEVIDGKITNISAIPINAEGLEHIDGSGKYLLPGLWDNHSTLLKFSPSLDYPLYVANGVTSIRSNLSCPNEEKASLYACMHVCKTKHLGNRK
;
A
#
# COMPACT_ATOMS: atom_id res chain seq x y z
N MET A 1 13.30 -45.50 36.02
CA MET A 1 11.84 -45.64 36.18
C MET A 1 11.26 -44.27 36.57
N ILE A 2 10.62 -43.57 35.65
CA ILE A 2 9.95 -42.28 35.93
C ILE A 2 8.62 -42.62 36.60
N ASN A 3 8.36 -42.10 37.80
CA ASN A 3 7.10 -42.34 38.49
C ASN A 3 5.99 -41.41 37.98
N ASN A 4 4.73 -41.77 38.22
CA ASN A 4 3.56 -41.10 37.64
C ASN A 4 3.49 -39.59 37.96
N SER A 5 4.04 -39.17 39.11
CA SER A 5 4.13 -37.76 39.49
C SER A 5 5.12 -36.98 38.62
N LYS A 6 6.31 -37.55 38.35
CA LYS A 6 7.31 -36.93 37.46
C LYS A 6 6.84 -36.92 36.00
N PHE A 7 6.12 -37.95 35.57
CA PHE A 7 5.53 -38.00 34.22
C PHE A 7 4.45 -36.91 34.04
N SER A 8 3.58 -36.71 35.02
CA SER A 8 2.57 -35.65 35.03
C SER A 8 3.21 -34.24 34.99
N LEU A 9 4.27 -34.02 35.77
CA LEU A 9 4.98 -32.74 35.78
C LEU A 9 5.67 -32.43 34.43
N ILE A 10 6.31 -33.43 33.81
CA ILE A 10 6.94 -33.28 32.49
C ILE A 10 5.89 -32.97 31.42
N LEU A 11 4.74 -33.66 31.44
CA LEU A 11 3.63 -33.40 30.53
C LEU A 11 3.06 -31.98 30.69
N LEU A 12 2.93 -31.50 31.94
CA LEU A 12 2.46 -30.15 32.21
C LEU A 12 3.43 -29.08 31.71
N LEU A 13 4.74 -29.30 31.90
CA LEU A 13 5.79 -28.38 31.45
C LEU A 13 5.88 -28.32 29.91
N THR A 14 5.71 -29.44 29.22
CA THR A 14 5.72 -29.46 27.74
C THR A 14 4.47 -28.80 27.16
N LEU A 15 3.28 -29.02 27.76
CA LEU A 15 2.05 -28.31 27.39
C LEU A 15 2.16 -26.80 27.61
N LEU A 16 2.73 -26.38 28.74
CA LEU A 16 2.93 -24.96 29.04
C LEU A 16 3.92 -24.30 28.06
N ALA A 17 5.03 -24.97 27.75
CA ALA A 17 5.99 -24.50 26.75
C ALA A 17 5.37 -24.40 25.35
N ALA A 18 4.51 -25.35 24.96
CA ALA A 18 3.78 -25.30 23.71
C ALA A 18 2.80 -24.11 23.66
N LEU A 19 2.05 -23.85 24.74
CA LEU A 19 1.16 -22.67 24.82
C LEU A 19 1.92 -21.34 24.69
N ILE A 20 3.09 -21.23 25.31
CA ILE A 20 3.94 -20.02 25.23
C ILE A 20 4.51 -19.86 23.82
N GLY A 21 4.93 -20.96 23.17
CA GLY A 21 5.42 -20.96 21.79
C GLY A 21 4.39 -20.48 20.78
N VAL A 22 3.12 -20.90 20.92
CA VAL A 22 2.03 -20.49 20.02
C VAL A 22 1.67 -19.01 20.20
N SER A 23 1.75 -18.48 21.42
CA SER A 23 1.44 -17.07 21.72
C SER A 23 2.41 -16.10 21.03
N SER A 24 3.68 -16.49 20.87
CA SER A 24 4.71 -15.66 20.24
C SER A 24 4.55 -15.49 18.72
N CYS A 25 3.81 -16.38 18.05
CA CYS A 25 3.62 -16.34 16.60
C CYS A 25 2.47 -15.40 16.15
N SER A 26 1.66 -14.91 17.10
CA SER A 26 0.45 -14.13 16.80
C SER A 26 0.68 -12.61 16.66
N GLN A 27 1.88 -12.11 16.96
CA GLN A 27 2.17 -10.68 16.98
C GLN A 27 2.79 -10.21 15.65
N LEU A 28 2.05 -10.36 14.55
CA LEU A 28 2.33 -9.56 13.35
C LEU A 28 1.99 -8.10 13.68
N LYS A 29 2.96 -7.39 14.27
CA LYS A 29 2.84 -5.98 14.62
C LYS A 29 2.63 -5.21 13.33
N ARG A 30 1.45 -4.61 13.17
CA ARG A 30 1.17 -3.76 12.01
C ARG A 30 2.24 -2.67 11.93
N PRO A 31 2.84 -2.41 10.76
CA PRO A 31 3.76 -1.29 10.63
C PRO A 31 3.03 0.01 11.01
N PRO A 32 3.71 0.93 11.71
CA PRO A 32 3.14 2.24 11.99
C PRO A 32 2.77 2.92 10.68
N VAL A 33 1.60 3.57 10.65
CA VAL A 33 1.17 4.35 9.49
C VAL A 33 2.11 5.56 9.38
N PRO A 34 2.79 5.76 8.24
CA PRO A 34 3.66 6.91 8.05
C PRO A 34 2.84 8.21 8.14
N PRO A 35 3.43 9.31 8.62
CA PRO A 35 2.77 10.60 8.66
C PRO A 35 2.39 11.04 7.24
N ILE A 36 1.19 11.61 7.10
CA ILE A 36 0.75 12.20 5.83
C ILE A 36 1.48 13.54 5.68
N ILE A 37 2.31 13.65 4.65
CA ILE A 37 2.98 14.89 4.28
C ILE A 37 2.12 15.53 3.18
N PRO A 38 1.39 16.61 3.49
CA PRO A 38 0.45 17.20 2.53
C PRO A 38 1.17 17.92 1.39
N HIS A 39 2.41 18.40 1.61
CA HIS A 39 3.16 19.14 0.60
C HIS A 39 4.64 18.74 0.62
N TYR A 40 5.12 18.21 -0.49
CA TYR A 40 6.52 17.81 -0.66
C TYR A 40 6.97 17.95 -2.11
N VAL A 41 8.30 17.94 -2.30
CA VAL A 41 8.93 17.99 -3.63
C VAL A 41 9.85 16.79 -3.81
N ILE A 42 9.63 16.01 -4.85
CA ILE A 42 10.61 15.01 -5.31
C ILE A 42 11.63 15.74 -6.19
N SER A 43 12.89 15.76 -5.76
CA SER A 43 13.95 16.60 -6.34
C SER A 43 14.93 15.79 -7.19
N ASN A 44 15.40 16.40 -8.29
CA ASN A 44 16.44 15.84 -9.16
C ASN A 44 16.18 14.39 -9.63
N VAL A 45 14.92 14.08 -9.97
CA VAL A 45 14.49 12.74 -10.38
C VAL A 45 14.40 12.63 -11.90
N ASN A 46 14.65 11.44 -12.45
CA ASN A 46 14.40 11.16 -13.87
C ASN A 46 12.94 10.74 -14.07
N VAL A 47 12.12 11.56 -14.72
CA VAL A 47 10.71 11.25 -14.96
C VAL A 47 10.57 10.44 -16.25
N ILE A 48 9.90 9.29 -16.16
CA ILE A 48 9.55 8.47 -17.32
C ILE A 48 8.25 9.00 -17.92
N ASP A 49 8.34 9.63 -19.09
CA ASP A 49 7.19 10.04 -19.88
C ASP A 49 6.77 8.88 -20.78
N VAL A 50 5.79 8.13 -20.29
CA VAL A 50 5.25 6.95 -20.98
C VAL A 50 4.50 7.28 -22.27
N ILE A 51 3.98 8.50 -22.42
CA ILE A 51 3.21 8.89 -23.61
C ILE A 51 4.14 9.25 -24.76
N ASN A 52 5.25 9.92 -24.44
CA ASN A 52 6.22 10.37 -25.43
C ASN A 52 7.48 9.50 -25.50
N GLU A 53 7.48 8.36 -24.81
CA GLU A 53 8.53 7.33 -24.87
C GLU A 53 9.93 7.87 -24.55
N ARG A 54 10.03 8.79 -23.58
CA ARG A 54 11.31 9.41 -23.20
C ARG A 54 11.51 9.48 -21.68
N VAL A 55 12.74 9.79 -21.30
CA VAL A 55 13.11 10.09 -19.92
C VAL A 55 13.52 11.55 -19.81
N ASP A 56 12.79 12.30 -19.01
CA ASP A 56 13.11 13.68 -18.67
C ASP A 56 14.00 13.69 -17.42
N ALA A 57 15.28 13.97 -17.60
CA ALA A 57 16.25 13.93 -16.52
C ALA A 57 16.18 15.17 -15.61
N ALA A 58 16.65 15.03 -14.36
CA ALA A 58 16.85 16.13 -13.40
C ALA A 58 15.61 17.01 -13.19
N GLN A 59 14.44 16.38 -13.03
CA GLN A 59 13.17 17.07 -12.80
C GLN A 59 12.87 17.25 -11.32
N TYR A 60 12.01 18.22 -11.04
CA TYR A 60 11.42 18.51 -9.74
C TYR A 60 9.90 18.33 -9.84
N VAL A 61 9.33 17.50 -8.98
CA VAL A 61 7.90 17.18 -8.97
C VAL A 61 7.28 17.62 -7.66
N GLU A 62 6.38 18.59 -7.71
CA GLU A 62 5.69 19.13 -6.55
C GLU A 62 4.33 18.44 -6.36
N VAL A 63 4.11 17.97 -5.14
CA VAL A 63 2.86 17.32 -4.74
C VAL A 63 2.22 18.11 -3.61
N ILE A 64 0.96 18.49 -3.79
CA ILE A 64 0.13 19.20 -2.80
C ILE A 64 -1.18 18.42 -2.63
N ASP A 65 -1.50 18.06 -1.40
CA ASP A 65 -2.68 17.29 -1.01
C ASP A 65 -2.91 16.05 -1.88
N GLY A 66 -1.83 15.31 -2.14
CA GLY A 66 -1.83 14.09 -2.96
C GLY A 66 -1.99 14.31 -4.47
N LYS A 67 -1.87 15.55 -4.96
CA LYS A 67 -1.93 15.88 -6.39
C LYS A 67 -0.61 16.44 -6.87
N ILE A 68 -0.16 16.00 -8.04
CA ILE A 68 0.96 16.64 -8.74
C ILE A 68 0.46 18.00 -9.25
N THR A 69 1.08 19.07 -8.78
CA THR A 69 0.71 20.44 -9.15
C THR A 69 1.70 21.05 -10.13
N ASN A 70 2.95 20.58 -10.13
CA ASN A 70 3.99 21.05 -11.02
C ASN A 70 5.04 19.95 -11.31
N ILE A 71 5.57 19.96 -12.53
CA ILE A 71 6.76 19.21 -12.95
C ILE A 71 7.67 20.20 -13.69
N SER A 72 8.90 20.36 -13.20
CA SER A 72 9.79 21.42 -13.65
C SER A 72 11.23 20.94 -13.80
N ALA A 73 11.92 21.41 -14.84
CA ALA A 73 13.38 21.24 -14.99
C ALA A 73 14.18 22.24 -14.13
N ILE A 74 13.51 23.27 -13.60
CA ILE A 74 14.10 24.28 -12.72
C ILE A 74 13.78 23.90 -11.26
N PRO A 75 14.74 24.03 -10.33
CA PRO A 75 14.49 23.80 -8.91
C PRO A 75 13.30 24.59 -8.39
N ILE A 76 12.36 23.90 -7.74
CA ILE A 76 11.21 24.53 -7.10
C ILE A 76 11.70 25.06 -5.75
N ASN A 77 11.61 26.38 -5.55
CA ASN A 77 11.95 26.97 -4.28
C ASN A 77 10.85 26.68 -3.26
N ALA A 78 11.17 25.82 -2.32
CA ALA A 78 10.24 25.15 -1.45
C ALA A 78 10.78 25.21 0.00
N GLU A 79 11.18 26.41 0.44
CA GLU A 79 11.71 26.63 1.79
C GLU A 79 10.74 26.11 2.85
N GLY A 80 11.21 25.20 3.71
CA GLY A 80 10.42 24.58 4.76
C GLY A 80 9.57 23.38 4.35
N LEU A 81 9.59 22.99 3.06
CA LEU A 81 8.91 21.79 2.57
C LEU A 81 9.85 20.58 2.61
N GLU A 82 9.26 19.40 2.63
CA GLU A 82 10.01 18.16 2.58
C GLU A 82 10.52 17.89 1.16
N HIS A 83 11.84 17.72 1.03
CA HIS A 83 12.48 17.33 -0.22
C HIS A 83 12.85 15.84 -0.18
N ILE A 84 12.30 15.09 -1.13
CA ILE A 84 12.65 13.69 -1.36
C ILE A 84 13.70 13.65 -2.47
N ASP A 85 14.93 13.25 -2.15
CA ASP A 85 16.02 13.16 -3.12
C ASP A 85 15.84 11.98 -4.08
N GLY A 86 15.57 12.29 -5.34
CA GLY A 86 15.41 11.35 -6.45
C GLY A 86 16.67 11.16 -7.30
N SER A 87 17.81 11.71 -6.89
CA SER A 87 19.07 11.66 -7.66
C SER A 87 19.43 10.23 -8.05
N GLY A 88 19.66 10.00 -9.36
CA GLY A 88 20.00 8.68 -9.90
C GLY A 88 18.84 7.67 -9.90
N LYS A 89 17.63 8.08 -9.50
CA LYS A 89 16.41 7.25 -9.50
C LYS A 89 15.47 7.66 -10.64
N TYR A 90 14.42 6.87 -10.82
CA TYR A 90 13.38 7.10 -11.81
C TYR A 90 12.02 7.24 -11.13
N LEU A 91 11.21 8.16 -11.64
CA LEU A 91 9.81 8.35 -11.26
C LEU A 91 8.92 7.97 -12.43
N LEU A 92 7.95 7.11 -12.17
CA LEU A 92 6.93 6.69 -13.11
C LEU A 92 5.54 6.79 -12.44
N PRO A 93 4.46 6.84 -13.23
CA PRO A 93 3.12 6.65 -12.70
C PRO A 93 3.02 5.33 -11.92
N GLY A 94 2.19 5.31 -10.87
CA GLY A 94 1.92 4.09 -10.13
C GLY A 94 1.33 3.00 -11.03
N LEU A 95 1.71 1.75 -10.78
CA LEU A 95 1.31 0.63 -11.64
C LEU A 95 -0.17 0.30 -11.47
N TRP A 96 -0.76 -0.26 -12.53
CA TRP A 96 -2.16 -0.68 -12.57
C TRP A 96 -2.27 -2.17 -12.87
N ASP A 97 -2.82 -2.94 -11.94
CA ASP A 97 -3.17 -4.35 -12.17
C ASP A 97 -4.63 -4.48 -12.59
N ASN A 98 -4.87 -5.00 -13.79
CA ASN A 98 -6.22 -5.14 -14.37
C ASN A 98 -6.80 -6.57 -14.23
N HIS A 99 -6.06 -7.50 -13.63
CA HIS A 99 -6.47 -8.89 -13.50
C HIS A 99 -6.13 -9.46 -12.12
N SER A 100 -6.64 -8.81 -11.08
CA SER A 100 -6.54 -9.33 -9.73
C SER A 100 -7.82 -10.01 -9.27
N THR A 101 -7.68 -10.83 -8.23
CA THR A 101 -8.81 -11.33 -7.44
C THR A 101 -8.53 -10.99 -5.99
N LEU A 102 -9.22 -9.98 -5.46
CA LEU A 102 -9.10 -9.60 -4.06
C LEU A 102 -9.84 -10.61 -3.19
N LEU A 103 -9.16 -11.31 -2.29
CA LEU A 103 -9.81 -12.29 -1.43
C LEU A 103 -10.39 -11.57 -0.20
N LYS A 104 -11.70 -11.73 0.04
CA LYS A 104 -12.39 -11.11 1.19
C LYS A 104 -11.78 -11.49 2.54
N PHE A 105 -11.13 -12.66 2.62
CA PHE A 105 -10.55 -13.19 3.84
C PHE A 105 -9.14 -12.65 4.15
N SER A 106 -8.49 -11.97 3.20
CA SER A 106 -7.14 -11.43 3.37
C SER A 106 -6.90 -9.99 2.85
N PRO A 107 -7.84 -9.01 3.00
CA PRO A 107 -7.58 -7.65 2.51
C PRO A 107 -6.37 -6.99 3.19
N SER A 108 -6.14 -7.35 4.46
CA SER A 108 -4.99 -6.91 5.24
C SER A 108 -3.65 -7.49 4.78
N LEU A 109 -3.66 -8.50 3.90
CA LEU A 109 -2.47 -9.09 3.29
C LEU A 109 -2.28 -8.62 1.85
N ASP A 110 -3.36 -8.60 1.07
CA ASP A 110 -3.29 -8.34 -0.37
C ASP A 110 -2.89 -6.89 -0.66
N TYR A 111 -3.54 -5.90 -0.02
CA TYR A 111 -3.28 -4.47 -0.33
C TYR A 111 -1.85 -4.01 0.02
N PRO A 112 -1.27 -4.36 1.17
CA PRO A 112 0.12 -4.01 1.45
C PRO A 112 1.09 -4.59 0.41
N LEU A 113 0.84 -5.80 -0.10
CA LEU A 113 1.67 -6.42 -1.12
C LEU A 113 1.61 -5.66 -2.45
N TYR A 114 0.43 -5.22 -2.88
CA TYR A 114 0.29 -4.40 -4.08
C TYR A 114 1.08 -3.09 -3.97
N VAL A 115 0.90 -2.35 -2.87
CA VAL A 115 1.61 -1.08 -2.64
C VAL A 115 3.12 -1.29 -2.55
N ALA A 116 3.58 -2.36 -1.87
CA ALA A 116 5.00 -2.70 -1.79
C ALA A 116 5.65 -3.01 -3.15
N ASN A 117 4.85 -3.44 -4.14
CA ASN A 117 5.28 -3.69 -5.51
C ASN A 117 4.95 -2.53 -6.48
N GLY A 118 4.57 -1.35 -5.95
CA GLY A 118 4.28 -0.16 -6.76
C GLY A 118 2.93 -0.18 -7.49
N VAL A 119 2.06 -1.16 -7.21
CA VAL A 119 0.69 -1.21 -7.73
C VAL A 119 -0.20 -0.33 -6.86
N THR A 120 -0.67 0.77 -7.44
CA THR A 120 -1.49 1.78 -6.74
C THR A 120 -2.95 1.77 -7.18
N SER A 121 -3.25 1.10 -8.30
CA SER A 121 -4.58 0.93 -8.83
C SER A 121 -4.81 -0.54 -9.18
N ILE A 122 -6.02 -1.04 -8.91
CA ILE A 122 -6.36 -2.45 -9.10
C ILE A 122 -7.79 -2.56 -9.64
N ARG A 123 -8.00 -3.42 -10.64
CA ARG A 123 -9.32 -3.91 -11.03
C ARG A 123 -9.47 -5.37 -10.60
N SER A 124 -10.31 -5.60 -9.59
CA SER A 124 -10.67 -6.95 -9.14
C SER A 124 -11.78 -7.52 -10.02
N ASN A 125 -11.53 -8.68 -10.62
CA ASN A 125 -12.42 -9.27 -11.63
C ASN A 125 -13.42 -10.29 -11.07
N LEU A 126 -13.19 -10.86 -9.88
CA LEU A 126 -14.02 -11.93 -9.33
C LEU A 126 -14.60 -11.66 -7.92
N SER A 127 -14.17 -10.59 -7.25
CA SER A 127 -14.49 -10.34 -5.84
C SER A 127 -14.51 -8.87 -5.49
N CYS A 128 -15.58 -8.39 -4.83
CA CYS A 128 -15.64 -7.04 -4.29
C CYS A 128 -15.35 -7.05 -2.79
N PRO A 129 -14.46 -6.17 -2.28
CA PRO A 129 -14.04 -6.18 -0.88
C PRO A 129 -15.19 -6.10 0.14
N ASN A 130 -16.30 -5.47 -0.26
CA ASN A 130 -17.45 -5.19 0.60
C ASN A 130 -18.69 -6.03 0.25
N GLU A 131 -18.60 -7.01 -0.65
CA GLU A 131 -19.73 -7.87 -1.01
C GLU A 131 -19.53 -9.31 -0.51
N GLU A 132 -20.63 -10.02 -0.24
CA GLU A 132 -20.59 -11.43 0.18
C GLU A 132 -20.58 -12.41 -1.00
N LYS A 133 -20.99 -11.96 -2.17
CA LYS A 133 -21.10 -12.81 -3.36
C LYS A 133 -19.93 -12.53 -4.29
N ALA A 134 -19.30 -13.60 -4.78
CA ALA A 134 -18.37 -13.49 -5.90
C ALA A 134 -19.16 -12.98 -7.11
N SER A 135 -18.64 -11.92 -7.74
CA SER A 135 -19.22 -11.36 -8.97
C SER A 135 -18.41 -11.90 -10.14
N LEU A 136 -19.06 -12.40 -11.18
CA LEU A 136 -18.38 -12.79 -12.43
C LEU A 136 -17.95 -11.58 -13.28
N TYR A 137 -18.28 -10.38 -12.82
CA TYR A 137 -17.91 -9.12 -13.44
C TYR A 137 -17.08 -8.28 -12.47
N ALA A 138 -16.17 -7.49 -13.02
CA ALA A 138 -15.32 -6.61 -12.24
C ALA A 138 -16.13 -5.68 -11.34
N CYS A 139 -15.57 -5.39 -10.16
CA CYS A 139 -16.18 -4.52 -9.17
C CYS A 139 -16.23 -3.09 -9.68
N MET A 140 -17.29 -2.78 -10.41
CA MET A 140 -17.66 -1.42 -10.70
C MET A 140 -18.20 -0.85 -9.40
N HIS A 141 -17.37 -0.16 -8.62
CA HIS A 141 -17.90 0.89 -7.78
C HIS A 141 -18.65 1.80 -8.77
N VAL A 142 -19.99 1.75 -8.77
CA VAL A 142 -20.78 2.87 -9.27
C VAL A 142 -20.28 4.01 -8.40
N CYS A 143 -19.38 4.82 -8.96
CA CYS A 143 -19.08 6.11 -8.42
C CYS A 143 -20.45 6.78 -8.42
N LYS A 144 -21.18 6.71 -7.29
CA LYS A 144 -22.38 7.50 -7.12
C LYS A 144 -21.85 8.90 -7.29
N THR A 145 -22.08 9.46 -8.47
CA THR A 145 -22.08 10.89 -8.67
C THR A 145 -22.97 11.39 -7.56
N LYS A 146 -22.35 11.89 -6.50
CA LYS A 146 -23.01 12.83 -5.61
C LYS A 146 -23.18 14.03 -6.52
N HIS A 147 -24.24 13.98 -7.33
CA HIS A 147 -24.69 15.09 -8.14
C HIS A 147 -24.67 16.27 -7.21
N LEU A 148 -23.89 17.27 -7.61
CA LEU A 148 -23.97 18.64 -7.14
C LEU A 148 -25.45 18.94 -6.86
N GLY A 149 -25.79 19.04 -5.59
CA GLY A 149 -27.08 19.57 -5.19
C GLY A 149 -27.17 20.99 -5.73
N ASN A 150 -28.19 21.23 -6.55
CA ASN A 150 -28.71 22.52 -6.97
C ASN A 150 -27.70 23.58 -7.43
N ARG A 151 -27.54 23.69 -8.74
CA ARG A 151 -27.59 25.01 -9.40
C ARG A 151 -29.00 25.20 -9.98
N LYS A 152 -29.81 25.99 -9.28
CA LYS A 152 -30.69 26.99 -9.91
C LYS A 152 -29.98 28.33 -9.78
#